data_AF-A0A9D5V0B6-F1
#
_entry.id   AF-A0A9D5V0B6-F1
#
_cell.length_a   1.000
_cell.length_b   1.000
_cell.length_c   1.000
_cell.angle_alpha   90.00
_cell.angle_beta   90.00
_cell.angle_gamma   90.00
#
_symmetry.space_group_name_H-M   'P 1'
#
loop_
_entity.id
_entity.type
_entity.pdbx_description
1 polymer ?
#
loop_
_entity_poly.entity_id
_entity_poly.type
_entity_poly.pdbx_seq_one_letter_code
_entity_poly.pdbx_strand_id
1 'polypeptide(L)'
;MSLAFVGLCWSLLEFFFYRKNSPTRSHKKARTFFPMPEISDRIRPLREALEMGRSEFSKSLGVKKDTIISIEKGAQGVTEAFISAICKNWPQFAYWLVTGMTDEEHGHISPEIEKMRRDSKRAGSDTG
;
A
#
# COMPACT_ATOMS: atom_id res chain seq x y z
N MET A 1 3.67 46.15 -41.88
CA MET A 1 2.78 45.75 -40.77
C MET A 1 1.58 45.04 -41.36
N SER A 2 1.49 43.71 -41.23
CA SER A 2 0.20 42.99 -41.21
C SER A 2 0.46 41.53 -40.83
N LEU A 3 0.02 41.16 -39.64
CA LEU A 3 0.00 39.80 -39.10
C LEU A 3 -1.44 39.57 -38.65
N ALA A 4 -2.08 38.50 -39.15
CA ALA A 4 -2.96 37.60 -38.40
C ALA A 4 -3.80 36.77 -39.38
N PHE A 5 -3.72 35.44 -39.28
CA PHE A 5 -4.84 34.52 -39.02
C PHE A 5 -4.44 33.08 -39.39
N VAL A 6 -3.80 32.38 -38.47
CA VAL A 6 -3.82 30.90 -38.43
C VAL A 6 -3.98 30.50 -36.98
N GLY A 7 -5.23 30.43 -36.52
CA GLY A 7 -5.55 30.38 -35.09
C GLY A 7 -6.71 29.46 -34.75
N LEU A 8 -6.96 28.41 -35.54
CA LEU A 8 -8.02 27.44 -35.26
C LEU A 8 -7.62 26.03 -35.74
N CYS A 9 -6.54 25.48 -35.18
CA CYS A 9 -6.31 24.02 -35.20
C CYS A 9 -5.47 23.52 -34.01
N TRP A 10 -5.37 24.28 -32.92
CA TRP A 10 -4.55 23.96 -31.74
C TRP A 10 -5.40 23.82 -30.47
N SER A 11 -6.48 23.04 -30.52
CA SER A 11 -7.20 22.67 -29.28
C SER A 11 -7.70 21.23 -29.22
N LEU A 12 -7.62 20.45 -30.32
CA LEU A 12 -8.02 19.04 -30.30
C LEU A 12 -6.84 18.05 -30.27
N LEU A 13 -5.62 18.48 -30.59
CA LEU A 13 -4.41 17.65 -30.49
C LEU A 13 -3.78 17.64 -29.08
N GLU A 14 -3.99 18.69 -28.28
CA GLU A 14 -3.58 18.73 -26.86
C GLU A 14 -4.36 17.73 -26.00
N PHE A 15 -5.65 17.52 -26.27
CA PHE A 15 -6.47 16.62 -25.46
C PHE A 15 -6.17 15.13 -25.74
N PHE A 16 -5.81 14.78 -26.97
CA PHE A 16 -5.39 13.42 -27.33
C PHE A 16 -3.93 13.13 -26.92
N PHE A 17 -3.07 14.14 -26.87
CA PHE A 17 -1.70 14.00 -26.35
C PHE A 17 -1.68 13.90 -24.82
N TYR A 18 -2.54 14.65 -24.12
CA TYR A 18 -2.66 14.60 -22.66
C TYR A 18 -3.17 13.25 -22.13
N ARG A 19 -4.04 12.55 -22.88
CA ARG A 19 -4.53 11.20 -22.48
C ARG A 19 -3.51 10.09 -22.71
N LYS A 20 -2.53 10.28 -23.59
CA LYS A 20 -1.53 9.24 -23.94
C LYS A 20 -0.22 9.35 -23.15
N ASN A 21 -0.01 10.48 -22.47
CA ASN A 21 1.15 10.76 -21.63
C ASN A 21 0.80 10.99 -20.15
N SER A 22 -0.22 10.29 -19.62
CA SER A 22 -0.32 10.11 -18.17
C SER A 22 0.98 9.44 -17.70
N PRO A 23 1.81 10.07 -16.85
CA PRO A 23 3.10 9.51 -16.48
C PRO A 23 2.88 8.16 -15.81
N THR A 24 3.27 7.09 -16.52
CA THR A 24 3.30 5.74 -15.99
C THR A 24 4.35 5.69 -14.90
N ARG A 25 3.93 5.91 -13.66
CA ARG A 25 4.42 5.29 -12.43
C ARG A 25 5.89 4.82 -12.44
N SER A 26 6.81 5.76 -12.61
CA SER A 26 8.25 5.52 -12.49
C SER A 26 8.89 6.70 -11.77
N HIS A 27 8.68 6.77 -10.46
CA HIS A 27 9.27 7.80 -9.60
C HIS A 27 10.11 7.22 -8.44
N LYS A 28 10.42 5.92 -8.46
CA LYS A 28 11.01 5.21 -7.31
C LYS A 28 12.53 5.29 -7.16
N LYS A 29 13.23 6.20 -7.85
CA LYS A 29 14.70 6.28 -7.69
C LYS A 29 15.30 7.65 -7.36
N ALA A 30 14.48 8.59 -6.92
CA ALA A 30 14.97 9.89 -6.47
C ALA A 30 14.13 10.42 -5.32
N ARG A 31 14.30 9.92 -4.09
CA ARG A 31 13.70 10.56 -2.91
C ARG A 31 14.65 10.50 -1.71
N THR A 32 15.27 11.66 -1.48
CA THR A 32 15.43 12.38 -0.19
C THR A 32 15.90 11.60 1.04
N PHE A 33 16.92 12.17 1.69
CA PHE A 33 17.69 11.78 2.89
C PHE A 33 16.96 11.08 4.06
N PHE A 34 15.62 11.08 4.10
CA PHE A 34 14.80 10.18 4.93
C PHE A 34 13.62 9.64 4.10
N PRO A 35 13.68 8.41 3.58
CA PRO A 35 12.54 7.82 2.90
C PRO A 35 11.45 7.52 3.94
N MET A 36 10.37 8.29 3.92
CA MET A 36 9.16 7.92 4.65
C MET A 36 8.58 6.67 3.99
N PRO A 37 8.40 5.56 4.73
CA PRO A 37 7.91 4.32 4.15
C PRO A 37 6.51 4.55 3.58
N GLU A 38 6.29 4.07 2.35
CA GLU A 38 4.98 4.13 1.72
C GLU A 38 4.05 3.09 2.38
N ILE A 39 2.74 3.31 2.29
CA ILE A 39 1.75 2.34 2.79
C ILE A 39 1.96 0.95 2.16
N SER A 40 2.43 0.89 0.90
CA SER A 40 2.76 -0.37 0.23
C SER A 40 3.83 -1.18 0.97
N ASP A 41 4.79 -0.50 1.59
CA ASP A 41 5.93 -1.14 2.27
C ASP A 41 5.49 -1.80 3.59
N ARG A 42 4.36 -1.36 4.14
CA ARG A 42 3.77 -1.87 5.38
C ARG A 42 2.89 -3.12 5.15
N ILE A 43 2.50 -3.43 3.91
CA ILE A 43 1.61 -4.56 3.62
C ILE A 43 2.28 -5.91 3.88
N ARG A 44 3.55 -6.05 3.49
CA ARG A 44 4.31 -7.29 3.68
C ARG A 44 4.48 -7.67 5.16
N PRO A 45 5.01 -6.79 6.04
CA PRO A 45 5.16 -7.13 7.46
C PRO A 45 3.82 -7.40 8.14
N LEU A 46 2.74 -6.70 7.75
CA LEU A 46 1.39 -7.00 8.22
C LEU A 46 0.97 -8.42 7.87
N ARG A 47 1.09 -8.81 6.60
CA ARG A 47 0.75 -10.17 6.15
C ARG A 47 1.59 -11.24 6.87
N GLU A 48 2.89 -10.99 7.04
CA GLU A 48 3.79 -11.91 7.73
C GLU A 48 3.49 -12.01 9.22
N ALA A 49 3.12 -10.91 9.87
CA ALA A 49 2.63 -10.94 11.23
C ALA A 49 1.31 -11.69 11.34
N LEU A 50 0.48 -11.78 10.32
CA LEU A 50 -0.69 -12.67 10.31
C LEU A 50 -0.35 -14.14 10.03
N GLU A 51 0.92 -14.46 9.74
CA GLU A 51 1.39 -15.79 9.31
C GLU A 51 0.67 -16.30 8.05
N MET A 52 0.13 -15.39 7.23
CA MET A 52 -0.64 -15.74 6.04
C MET A 52 0.22 -15.79 4.77
N GLY A 53 -0.01 -16.81 3.96
CA GLY A 53 0.52 -16.84 2.59
C GLY A 53 -0.13 -15.78 1.70
N ARG A 54 0.52 -15.39 0.60
CA ARG A 54 -0.06 -14.42 -0.36
C ARG A 54 -1.41 -14.87 -0.95
N SER A 55 -1.58 -16.18 -1.14
CA SER A 55 -2.82 -16.76 -1.66
C SER A 55 -3.97 -16.61 -0.65
N GLU A 56 -3.71 -16.95 0.60
CA GLU A 56 -4.69 -16.85 1.69
C GLU A 56 -5.07 -15.39 1.95
N PHE A 57 -4.07 -14.51 2.05
CA PHE A 57 -4.27 -13.08 2.22
C PHE A 57 -5.08 -12.47 1.07
N SER A 58 -4.82 -12.89 -0.17
CA SER A 58 -5.58 -12.45 -1.33
C SER A 58 -7.06 -12.88 -1.29
N LYS A 59 -7.35 -14.07 -0.76
CA LYS A 59 -8.72 -14.58 -0.59
C LYS A 59 -9.47 -13.78 0.46
N SER A 60 -8.86 -13.51 1.62
CA SER A 60 -9.48 -12.71 2.69
C SER A 60 -9.80 -11.29 2.25
N LEU A 61 -8.98 -10.72 1.37
CA LEU A 61 -9.19 -9.37 0.82
C LEU A 61 -10.08 -9.34 -0.43
N GLY A 62 -10.40 -10.48 -1.04
CA GLY A 62 -11.16 -10.52 -2.29
C GLY A 62 -10.43 -9.91 -3.48
N VAL A 63 -9.09 -9.99 -3.50
CA VAL A 63 -8.23 -9.40 -4.54
C VAL A 63 -7.38 -10.45 -5.23
N LYS A 64 -6.87 -10.15 -6.43
CA LYS A 64 -5.98 -11.07 -7.13
C LYS A 64 -4.64 -11.17 -6.41
N LYS A 65 -4.07 -12.38 -6.35
CA LYS A 65 -2.73 -12.61 -5.78
C LYS A 65 -1.65 -11.72 -6.42
N ASP A 66 -1.71 -11.51 -7.73
CA ASP A 66 -0.73 -10.67 -8.44
C ASP A 66 -0.78 -9.21 -8.01
N THR A 67 -1.95 -8.71 -7.61
CA THR A 67 -2.11 -7.37 -7.02
C THR A 67 -1.32 -7.26 -5.73
N ILE A 68 -1.37 -8.26 -4.85
CA ILE A 68 -0.56 -8.32 -3.62
C ILE A 68 0.93 -8.28 -3.96
N ILE A 69 1.37 -9.10 -4.91
CA ILE A 69 2.78 -9.17 -5.33
C ILE A 69 3.26 -7.83 -5.85
N SER A 70 2.50 -7.17 -6.73
CA SER A 70 2.86 -5.88 -7.28
C SER A 70 2.87 -4.77 -6.22
N ILE A 71 1.96 -4.82 -5.24
CA ILE A 71 1.94 -3.89 -4.11
C ILE A 71 3.17 -4.08 -3.22
N GLU A 72 3.47 -5.30 -2.78
CA GLU A 72 4.63 -5.58 -1.93
C GLU A 72 5.97 -5.28 -2.61
N LYS A 73 6.02 -5.37 -3.94
CA LYS A 73 7.20 -4.96 -4.74
C LYS A 73 7.27 -3.45 -4.98
N GLY A 74 6.26 -2.70 -4.57
CA GLY A 74 6.15 -1.27 -4.85
C GLY A 74 5.91 -0.93 -6.33
N ALA A 75 5.65 -1.92 -7.18
CA ALA A 75 5.32 -1.72 -8.60
C ALA A 75 3.88 -1.19 -8.76
N GLN A 76 3.02 -1.51 -7.81
CA GLN A 76 1.68 -0.96 -7.68
C GLN A 76 1.51 -0.31 -6.31
N GLY A 77 0.75 0.77 -6.26
CA GLY A 77 0.35 1.46 -5.04
C GLY A 77 -0.98 0.94 -4.56
N VAL A 78 -1.28 1.24 -3.31
CA VAL A 78 -2.45 0.71 -2.63
C VAL A 78 -3.69 1.53 -2.99
N THR A 79 -4.79 0.88 -3.32
CA THR A 79 -6.08 1.54 -3.55
C THR A 79 -6.84 1.72 -2.24
N GLU A 80 -7.75 2.68 -2.19
CA GLU A 80 -8.61 2.89 -1.03
C GLU A 80 -9.40 1.62 -0.66
N ALA A 81 -9.98 0.94 -1.66
CA ALA A 81 -10.72 -0.29 -1.45
C ALA A 81 -9.87 -1.39 -0.79
N PHE A 82 -8.59 -1.45 -1.13
CA PHE A 82 -7.65 -2.41 -0.53
C PHE A 82 -7.37 -2.09 0.95
N ILE A 83 -7.15 -0.80 1.26
CA ILE A 83 -6.96 -0.34 2.65
C ILE A 83 -8.23 -0.63 3.46
N SER A 84 -9.40 -0.28 2.93
CA SER A 84 -10.68 -0.54 3.57
C SER A 84 -10.89 -2.03 3.86
N ALA A 85 -10.55 -2.90 2.91
CA ALA A 85 -10.64 -4.35 3.09
C ALA A 85 -9.71 -4.85 4.21
N ILE A 86 -8.48 -4.32 4.31
CA ILE A 86 -7.58 -4.65 5.43
C ILE A 86 -8.18 -4.17 6.75
N CYS A 87 -8.62 -2.91 6.84
CA CYS A 87 -9.19 -2.36 8.07
C CYS A 87 -10.43 -3.12 8.54
N LYS A 88 -11.23 -3.66 7.61
CA LYS A 88 -12.40 -4.49 7.94
C LYS A 88 -12.04 -5.88 8.46
N ASN A 89 -11.04 -6.53 7.86
CA ASN A 89 -10.63 -7.87 8.27
C ASN A 89 -9.76 -7.85 9.54
N TRP A 90 -8.91 -6.84 9.70
CA TRP A 90 -7.94 -6.72 10.78
C TRP A 90 -7.88 -5.27 11.32
N PRO A 91 -8.93 -4.82 12.04
CA PRO A 91 -9.03 -3.45 12.54
C PRO A 91 -7.89 -3.06 13.49
N GLN A 92 -7.28 -4.02 14.18
CA GLN A 92 -6.15 -3.76 15.09
C GLN A 92 -4.91 -3.18 14.40
N PHE A 93 -4.75 -3.41 13.09
CA PHE A 93 -3.63 -2.88 12.31
C PHE A 93 -3.97 -1.58 11.55
N ALA A 94 -5.23 -1.12 11.58
CA ALA A 94 -5.68 -0.01 10.74
C ALA A 94 -4.90 1.29 11.01
N TYR A 95 -4.73 1.64 12.29
CA TYR A 95 -3.99 2.82 12.71
C TYR A 95 -2.53 2.74 12.27
N TRP A 96 -1.86 1.63 12.56
CA TRP A 96 -0.47 1.40 12.19
C TRP A 96 -0.25 1.39 10.67
N LEU A 97 -1.17 0.80 9.91
CA LEU A 97 -1.06 0.74 8.45
C LEU A 97 -0.99 2.13 7.83
N VAL A 98 -1.82 3.07 8.31
CA VAL A 98 -1.92 4.41 7.73
C VAL A 98 -0.88 5.36 8.34
N THR A 99 -0.75 5.38 9.67
CA THR A 99 0.11 6.35 10.37
C THR A 99 1.55 5.87 10.52
N GLY A 100 1.77 4.56 10.64
CA GLY A 100 3.05 3.97 11.02
C GLY A 100 3.32 4.01 12.52
N MET A 101 2.36 4.54 13.30
CA MET A 101 2.42 4.63 14.76
C MET A 101 1.61 3.51 15.40
N THR A 102 1.83 3.27 16.69
CA THR A 102 1.12 2.28 17.49
C THR A 102 0.45 2.96 18.67
N ASP A 103 -0.67 2.40 19.10
CA ASP A 103 -1.42 2.87 20.27
C ASP A 103 -2.03 1.64 20.96
N GLU A 104 -1.22 0.99 21.78
CA GLU A 104 -1.58 -0.26 22.44
C GLU A 104 -2.72 -0.07 23.45
N GLU A 105 -2.79 1.10 24.08
CA GLU A 105 -3.85 1.43 25.06
C GLU A 105 -5.25 1.35 24.42
N HIS A 106 -5.36 1.70 23.14
CA HIS A 106 -6.60 1.65 22.36
C HIS A 106 -6.71 0.41 21.47
N GLY A 107 -5.84 -0.59 21.64
CA GLY A 107 -5.87 -1.84 20.87
C GLY A 107 -5.32 -1.74 19.44
N HIS A 108 -4.59 -0.68 19.12
CA HIS A 108 -3.92 -0.48 17.84
C HIS A 108 -2.47 -0.95 17.90
N ILE A 109 -2.17 -2.06 17.23
CA ILE A 109 -0.88 -2.74 17.33
C ILE A 109 -0.11 -2.69 16.02
N SER A 110 1.22 -2.79 16.11
CA SER A 110 2.08 -3.05 14.97
C SER A 110 2.24 -4.56 14.73
N PRO A 111 2.63 -4.96 13.51
CA PRO A 111 3.06 -6.32 13.20
C PRO A 111 4.14 -6.86 14.14
N GLU A 112 5.02 -5.99 14.64
CA GLU A 112 6.10 -6.36 15.57
C GLU A 112 5.53 -6.80 16.92
N ILE A 113 4.62 -6.00 17.49
CA ILE A 113 3.96 -6.29 18.76
C ILE A 113 3.16 -7.60 18.67
N GLU A 114 2.45 -7.82 17.56
CA GLU A 114 1.69 -9.06 17.37
C GLU A 114 2.59 -10.30 17.33
N LYS A 115 3.76 -10.22 16.68
CA LYS A 115 4.73 -11.32 16.67
C LYS A 115 5.23 -11.62 18.08
N MET A 116 5.65 -10.59 18.82
CA MET A 116 6.10 -10.74 20.21
C MET A 116 5.03 -11.41 21.08
N ARG A 117 3.78 -10.96 20.97
CA ARG A 117 2.65 -11.51 21.71
C ARG A 117 2.46 -13.02 21.46
N ARG A 118 2.65 -13.46 20.22
CA ARG A 118 2.54 -14.89 19.86
C ARG A 118 3.72 -15.71 20.33
N ASP A 119 4.93 -15.20 20.17
CA ASP A 119 6.14 -15.93 20.58
C ASP A 119 6.13 -16.17 22.09
N SER A 120 5.71 -15.18 22.89
CA SER A 120 5.49 -15.37 24.34
C SER A 120 4.42 -16.43 24.63
N LYS A 121 3.34 -16.50 23.84
CA LYS A 121 2.29 -17.50 24.00
C LYS A 121 2.79 -18.92 23.67
N ARG A 122 3.66 -19.07 22.66
CA ARG A 122 4.28 -20.34 22.28
C ARG A 122 5.29 -20.82 23.32
N ALA A 123 6.13 -19.93 23.83
CA ALA A 123 7.12 -20.28 24.86
C ALA A 123 6.47 -20.83 26.14
N GLY A 124 5.29 -20.32 26.52
CA GLY A 124 4.56 -20.80 27.69
C GLY A 124 3.90 -22.18 27.53
N SER A 125 3.67 -22.68 26.31
CA SER A 125 3.02 -23.98 26.10
C SER A 125 3.93 -25.19 26.26
N ASP A 126 5.25 -25.00 26.22
CA ASP A 126 6.24 -26.08 26.23
C ASP A 126 6.71 -26.48 27.65
N THR A 127 6.17 -25.87 28.70
CA THR A 127 6.56 -26.13 30.11
C THR A 127 5.58 -27.04 30.86
N GLY A 128 4.82 -27.90 30.15
CA GLY A 128 3.78 -28.77 30.71
C GLY A 128 4.03 -30.25 30.47
#